data_AF-A0A8I1UDC2-F1
#
_entry.id   AF-A0A8I1UDC2-F1
#
_cell.length_a   1.000
_cell.length_b   1.000
_cell.length_c   1.000
_cell.angle_alpha   90.00
_cell.angle_beta   90.00
_cell.angle_gamma   90.00
#
_symmetry.space_group_name_H-M   'P 1'
#
loop_
_entity.id
_entity.type
_entity.pdbx_description
1 polymer ?
#
loop_
_entity_poly.entity_id
_entity_poly.type
_entity_poly.pdbx_seq_one_letter_code
_entity_poly.pdbx_strand_id
1 'polypeptide(L)'
;MRTLLTAACLAAGALPALAGPTCSPSDSHAQILGSATIGDVHPAWHGRKVGYGWSLQVRREDHDDAGMTYYVGDLYDAQGKLAMRNIFALDSEWECGP
;
A
#
# COMPACT_ATOMS: atom_id res chain seq x y z
N MET A 1 45.10 6.18 36.29
CA MET A 1 43.79 6.71 35.81
C MET A 1 43.16 5.65 34.92
N ARG A 2 42.05 5.04 35.34
CA ARG A 2 41.32 4.01 34.58
C ARG A 2 40.03 4.62 34.07
N THR A 3 39.99 4.96 32.79
CA THR A 3 38.80 5.52 32.14
C THR A 3 37.93 4.36 31.67
N LEU A 4 36.77 4.17 32.30
CA LEU A 4 35.73 3.23 31.89
C LEU A 4 34.98 3.82 30.68
N LEU A 5 35.09 3.16 29.52
CA LEU A 5 34.29 3.45 28.33
C LEU A 5 32.95 2.74 28.48
N THR A 6 31.90 3.52 28.76
CA THR A 6 30.50 3.10 28.73
C THR A 6 30.07 2.87 27.29
N ALA A 7 29.85 1.62 26.91
CA ALA A 7 29.22 1.24 25.65
C ALA A 7 27.73 1.59 25.70
N ALA A 8 27.31 2.62 24.98
CA ALA A 8 25.91 2.94 24.77
C ALA A 8 25.36 2.03 23.65
N CYS A 9 24.68 0.95 24.03
CA CYS A 9 23.86 0.18 23.09
C CYS A 9 22.68 1.04 22.63
N LEU A 10 22.77 1.58 21.42
CA LEU A 10 21.63 2.12 20.69
C LEU A 10 20.67 0.95 20.37
N ALA A 11 19.67 0.76 21.23
CA ALA A 11 18.52 -0.05 20.88
C ALA A 11 17.75 0.67 19.77
N ALA A 12 18.01 0.30 18.52
CA ALA A 12 17.17 0.64 17.38
C ALA A 12 15.82 -0.07 17.56
N GLY A 13 14.90 0.56 18.30
CA GLY A 13 13.51 0.13 18.36
C GLY A 13 12.93 0.25 16.95
N ALA A 14 12.51 -0.88 16.38
CA ALA A 14 11.67 -0.87 15.19
C ALA A 14 10.37 -0.15 15.56
N LEU A 15 10.20 1.08 15.08
CA LEU A 15 8.92 1.77 15.20
C LEU A 15 7.86 0.88 14.54
N PRO A 16 6.71 0.64 15.18
CA PRO A 16 5.60 0.02 14.48
C PRO A 16 5.32 0.92 13.26
N ALA A 17 5.52 0.37 12.07
CA ALA A 17 5.05 1.02 10.86
C ALA A 17 3.55 1.17 11.05
N LEU A 18 3.11 2.40 11.33
CA LEU A 18 1.70 2.75 11.37
C LEU A 18 1.13 2.22 10.07
N ALA A 19 0.27 1.21 10.16
CA ALA A 19 -0.48 0.76 9.00
C ALA A 19 -1.13 2.02 8.44
N GLY A 20 -0.86 2.33 7.16
CA GLY A 20 -1.33 3.55 6.53
C GLY A 20 -2.85 3.60 6.49
N PRO A 21 -3.44 4.57 5.79
CA PRO A 21 -4.89 4.60 5.64
C PRO A 21 -5.38 3.29 5.00
N THR A 22 -6.59 2.88 5.39
CA THR A 22 -7.34 1.86 4.64
C THR A 22 -8.20 2.58 3.63
N CYS A 23 -8.07 2.19 2.37
CA CYS A 23 -8.80 2.77 1.27
C CYS A 23 -9.80 1.78 0.70
N SER A 24 -10.93 2.28 0.23
CA SER A 24 -11.94 1.48 -0.47
C SER A 24 -11.93 1.86 -1.94
N PRO A 25 -12.19 0.92 -2.87
CA PRO A 25 -12.31 1.28 -4.27
C PRO A 25 -13.51 2.20 -4.46
N SER A 26 -13.34 3.31 -5.19
CA SER A 26 -14.43 4.26 -5.46
C SER A 26 -15.55 3.63 -6.29
N ASP A 27 -15.20 2.71 -7.19
CA ASP A 27 -16.14 1.94 -8.00
C ASP A 27 -15.58 0.57 -8.44
N SER A 28 -16.33 -0.14 -9.30
CA SER A 28 -15.94 -1.45 -9.85
C SER A 28 -14.94 -1.39 -11.01
N HIS A 29 -14.54 -0.19 -11.44
CA HIS A 29 -13.56 0.05 -12.50
C HIS A 29 -12.14 0.25 -11.96
N ALA A 30 -11.98 0.47 -10.65
CA ALA A 30 -10.67 0.56 -10.00
C ALA A 30 -9.76 -0.61 -10.37
N GLN A 31 -8.55 -0.28 -10.82
CA GLN A 31 -7.58 -1.22 -11.36
C GLN A 31 -6.56 -1.60 -10.29
N ILE A 32 -6.11 -2.85 -10.39
CA ILE A 32 -4.97 -3.34 -9.60
C ILE A 32 -3.79 -3.38 -10.56
N LEU A 33 -2.80 -2.53 -10.28
CA LEU A 33 -1.63 -2.31 -11.11
C LEU A 33 -0.43 -3.11 -10.57
N GLY A 34 0.47 -3.48 -11.49
CA GLY A 34 1.74 -4.16 -11.20
C GLY A 34 2.87 -3.20 -10.83
N SER A 35 2.77 -1.95 -11.26
CA SER A 35 3.73 -0.88 -10.99
C SER A 35 3.05 0.50 -10.96
N ALA A 36 3.80 1.54 -10.60
CA ALA A 36 3.37 2.94 -10.68
C ALA A 36 3.35 3.43 -12.13
N THR A 37 2.47 2.86 -12.94
CA THR A 37 2.29 3.20 -14.36
C THR A 37 0.83 3.00 -14.75
N ILE A 38 0.22 4.03 -15.34
CA ILE A 38 -1.16 3.97 -15.81
C ILE A 38 -1.34 2.81 -16.78
N GLY A 39 -2.32 1.95 -16.49
CA GLY A 39 -2.69 0.83 -17.34
C GLY A 39 -1.76 -0.39 -17.26
N ASP A 40 -0.73 -0.38 -16.42
CA ASP A 40 0.07 -1.57 -16.11
C ASP A 40 -0.72 -2.51 -15.19
N VAL A 41 -1.81 -3.08 -15.70
CA VAL A 41 -2.68 -3.99 -14.94
C VAL A 41 -1.88 -5.21 -14.52
N HIS A 42 -1.90 -5.50 -13.22
CA HIS A 42 -1.21 -6.64 -12.65
C HIS A 42 -1.64 -7.94 -13.38
N PRO A 43 -0.72 -8.81 -13.85
CA PRO A 43 -1.07 -9.98 -14.67
C PRO A 43 -2.08 -10.92 -14.00
N ALA A 44 -1.95 -11.12 -12.68
CA ALA A 44 -2.89 -11.93 -11.89
C ALA A 44 -4.29 -11.28 -11.70
N TRP A 45 -4.45 -10.03 -12.14
CA TRP A 45 -5.68 -9.26 -12.07
C TRP A 45 -6.31 -8.96 -13.44
N HIS A 46 -5.65 -9.38 -14.52
CA HIS A 46 -6.18 -9.17 -15.86
C HIS A 46 -7.56 -9.85 -16.02
N GLY A 47 -8.57 -9.06 -16.38
CA GLY A 47 -9.97 -9.52 -16.51
C GLY A 47 -10.72 -9.69 -15.18
N ARG A 48 -10.14 -9.33 -14.04
CA ARG A 48 -10.80 -9.31 -12.73
C ARG A 48 -11.16 -7.88 -12.34
N LYS A 49 -12.20 -7.74 -11.53
CA LYS A 49 -12.63 -6.46 -10.97
C LYS A 49 -12.53 -6.51 -9.45
N VAL A 50 -12.17 -5.38 -8.85
CA VAL A 50 -12.40 -5.19 -7.42
C VAL A 50 -13.91 -5.00 -7.20
N GLY A 51 -14.42 -5.58 -6.12
CA GLY A 51 -15.82 -5.48 -5.75
C GLY A 51 -16.05 -4.46 -4.65
N TYR A 52 -17.31 -4.14 -4.39
CA TYR A 52 -17.69 -3.44 -3.17
C TYR A 52 -17.27 -4.24 -1.92
N GLY A 53 -16.80 -3.53 -0.90
CA GLY A 53 -16.32 -4.12 0.36
C GLY A 53 -14.85 -4.55 0.35
N TRP A 54 -14.18 -4.50 -0.80
CA TRP A 54 -12.73 -4.67 -0.87
C TRP A 54 -12.03 -3.49 -0.21
N SER A 55 -10.84 -3.73 0.33
CA SER A 55 -10.05 -2.68 0.95
C SER A 55 -8.57 -2.81 0.62
N LEU A 56 -7.91 -1.67 0.49
CA LEU A 56 -6.48 -1.55 0.31
C LEU A 56 -5.88 -0.99 1.60
N GLN A 57 -5.02 -1.78 2.24
CA GLN A 57 -4.20 -1.31 3.33
C GLN A 57 -2.95 -0.65 2.76
N VAL A 58 -2.93 0.68 2.71
CA VAL A 58 -1.80 1.44 2.18
C VAL A 58 -0.61 1.29 3.11
N ARG A 59 0.56 1.08 2.52
CA ARG A 59 1.85 0.98 3.22
C ARG A 59 2.77 2.14 2.86
N ARG A 60 2.67 2.63 1.63
CA ARG A 60 3.38 3.82 1.14
C ARG A 60 2.67 4.38 -0.09
N GLU A 61 3.07 5.57 -0.48
CA GLU A 61 2.73 6.19 -1.76
C GLU A 61 3.93 6.10 -2.70
N ASP A 62 3.65 6.06 -4.00
CA ASP A 62 4.62 6.12 -5.09
C ASP A 62 4.13 7.14 -6.13
N HIS A 63 5.03 7.66 -6.96
CA HIS A 63 4.67 8.65 -7.97
C HIS A 63 5.34 8.31 -9.30
N ASP A 64 4.61 8.53 -10.40
CA ASP A 64 5.20 8.44 -11.73
C ASP A 64 5.84 9.77 -12.18
N ASP A 65 6.49 9.75 -13.33
CA ASP A 65 7.16 10.93 -13.92
C ASP A 65 6.18 12.07 -14.27
N ALA A 66 4.88 11.77 -14.36
CA ALA A 66 3.83 12.76 -14.59
C ALA A 66 3.29 13.37 -13.27
N GLY A 67 3.75 12.89 -12.12
CA GLY A 67 3.33 13.33 -10.80
C GLY A 67 2.01 12.72 -10.32
N MET A 68 1.54 11.64 -10.96
CA MET A 68 0.36 10.90 -10.49
C MET A 68 0.72 10.09 -9.26
N THR A 69 -0.17 10.05 -8.28
CA THR A 69 0.05 9.32 -7.03
C THR A 69 -0.53 7.92 -7.12
N TYR A 70 0.23 6.95 -6.61
CA TYR A 70 -0.17 5.55 -6.51
C TYR A 70 -0.06 5.09 -5.07
N TYR A 71 -1.10 4.45 -4.57
CA TYR A 71 -1.06 3.74 -3.31
C TYR A 71 -0.41 2.37 -3.50
N VAL A 72 0.56 2.06 -2.64
CA VAL A 72 1.19 0.74 -2.59
C VAL A 72 0.85 0.04 -1.30
N GLY A 73 0.23 -1.13 -1.40
CA GLY A 73 -0.36 -1.77 -0.23
C GLY A 73 -0.78 -3.22 -0.41
N ASP A 74 -1.43 -3.73 0.63
CA ASP A 74 -1.99 -5.07 0.65
C ASP A 74 -3.51 -5.00 0.40
N LEU A 75 -4.01 -5.78 -0.55
CA LEU A 75 -5.40 -5.82 -0.96
C LEU A 75 -6.14 -6.93 -0.22
N TYR A 76 -7.30 -6.59 0.34
CA TYR A 76 -8.19 -7.48 1.06
C TYR A 76 -9.55 -7.57 0.35
N ASP A 77 -10.11 -8.78 0.33
CA ASP A 77 -11.44 -9.01 -0.23
C ASP A 77 -12.55 -8.53 0.72
N ALA A 78 -13.81 -8.66 0.28
CA ALA A 78 -14.98 -8.23 1.04
C ALA A 78 -15.19 -8.98 2.38
N GLN A 79 -14.46 -10.07 2.60
CA GLN A 79 -14.45 -10.85 3.83
C GLN A 79 -13.26 -10.48 4.74
N GLY A 80 -12.45 -9.49 4.33
CA GLY A 80 -11.24 -9.08 5.03
C GLY A 80 -10.08 -10.07 4.88
N LYS A 81 -10.13 -10.99 3.91
CA LYS A 81 -9.04 -11.91 3.64
C LYS A 81 -8.05 -11.29 2.67
N LEU A 82 -6.76 -11.46 2.95
CA LEU A 82 -5.68 -11.01 2.08
C LEU A 82 -5.81 -11.67 0.69
N ALA A 83 -6.07 -10.85 -0.33
CA ALA A 83 -6.18 -11.26 -1.71
C ALA A 83 -4.83 -11.12 -2.44
N MET A 84 -4.09 -10.04 -2.19
CA MET A 84 -2.80 -9.78 -2.82
C MET A 84 -1.94 -8.83 -1.98
N ARG A 85 -0.62 -8.94 -2.10
CA ARG A 85 0.34 -8.05 -1.42
C ARG A 85 1.03 -7.13 -2.40
N ASN A 86 1.45 -5.96 -1.90
CA ASN A 86 2.23 -4.97 -2.65
C ASN A 86 1.64 -4.64 -4.03
N ILE A 87 0.32 -4.43 -4.10
CA ILE A 87 -0.31 -3.95 -5.32
C ILE A 87 -0.11 -2.45 -5.45
N PHE A 88 -0.19 -1.96 -6.69
CA PHE A 88 -0.27 -0.54 -7.00
C PHE A 88 -1.72 -0.19 -7.35
N ALA A 89 -2.18 0.95 -6.87
CA ALA A 89 -3.53 1.45 -7.07
C ALA A 89 -3.45 2.95 -7.34
N LEU A 90 -4.16 3.46 -8.34
CA LEU A 90 -4.17 4.88 -8.64
C LEU A 90 -4.98 5.64 -7.58
N ASP A 91 -4.45 6.74 -7.03
CA ASP A 91 -5.11 7.46 -5.94
C ASP A 91 -6.57 7.86 -6.26
N SER A 92 -6.83 8.31 -7.48
CA SER A 92 -8.13 8.78 -7.94
C SER A 92 -9.20 7.69 -8.04
N GLU A 93 -8.80 6.41 -7.97
CA GLU A 93 -9.72 5.26 -8.01
C GLU A 93 -10.05 4.72 -6.61
N TRP A 94 -9.45 5.29 -5.56
CA TRP A 94 -9.55 4.79 -4.19
C TRP A 94 -9.85 5.91 -3.19
N GLU A 95 -10.85 5.69 -2.36
CA GLU A 95 -11.23 6.59 -1.28
C GLU A 95 -10.61 6.13 0.03
N CYS A 96 -9.62 6.88 0.51
CA CYS A 96 -8.96 6.65 1.78
C CYS A 96 -9.64 7.44 2.91
N GLY A 97 -9.89 6.78 4.04
CA GLY A 97 -10.32 7.47 5.26
C GLY A 97 -9.21 8.32 5.90
N PRO A 98 -9.57 9.32 6.73
CA PRO A 98 -8.62 10.16 7.47
C PRO A 98 -7.84 9.40 8.56
#